data_AF-A0A177W824-F1
#
_entry.id   AF-A0A177W824-F1
#
_cell.length_a   1.000
_cell.length_b   1.000
_cell.length_c   1.000
_cell.angle_alpha   90.00
_cell.angle_beta   90.00
_cell.angle_gamma   90.00
#
_symmetry.space_group_name_H-M   'P 1'
#
loop_
_entity.id
_entity.type
_entity.pdbx_description
1 polymer ?
#
loop_
_entity_poly.entity_id
_entity_poly.type
_entity_poly.pdbx_seq_one_letter_code
_entity_poly.pdbx_strand_id
1 'polypeptide(L)'
;MQNDTDLNALARQLTQVGSLGLLKLVISSFHIVLIIICIPLFIRERKQPMIKHRSWTINILGCVTTTTCIAVDAVSAMPNWLSYENRRIGLVIQSLCYITPLCCFLPTYLRHYFLLQLPVLQTKLLDYDTMVDPEKYKIHSRALIQTKFLSSELGAWTFFLINSIPCFIILLYFLSITNLDKMALGLPNPTDASTTYIGLAQLVVSGVFLLSYGPRSPKDNFQIMTQFYIVTALAIGVVLTSLIGIVSGNSNVIKICHIFSAVLVFLTVSVDLIIPLQFLLTNKRYKLSPIRLSTGALKKRSVKKPGHSMRVQVNLSQENALSNGISSGEGATSEGSRSVKSQSSCAGKVANFSVPKILADPILYDAFCVYLAREFSMESLLFIEAVRWYKKQITASPTRDNIIALSEKIHNEFIAPNSVNEVNLPKKDVMRLDRELQSILEGESSLASTLAVYDQAAAHIEQMLTLNHLRKFVASSIFREATEAK
;
A
#
# COMPACT_ATOMS: atom_id res chain seq x y z
N MET A 1 -36.31 -41.66 15.41
CA MET A 1 -36.12 -40.99 16.72
C MET A 1 -35.09 -41.69 17.62
N GLN A 2 -35.02 -43.03 17.70
CA GLN A 2 -33.96 -43.70 18.50
C GLN A 2 -32.55 -43.55 17.89
N ASN A 3 -32.42 -43.54 16.55
CA ASN A 3 -31.12 -43.38 15.86
C ASN A 3 -30.45 -42.01 16.03
N ASP A 4 -31.20 -40.90 16.02
CA ASP A 4 -30.59 -39.56 16.06
C ASP A 4 -29.97 -39.24 17.43
N THR A 5 -30.55 -39.77 18.51
CA THR A 5 -30.07 -39.57 19.87
C THR A 5 -28.75 -40.32 20.10
N ASP A 6 -28.65 -41.55 19.58
CA ASP A 6 -27.44 -42.37 19.64
C ASP A 6 -26.34 -41.84 18.72
N LEU A 7 -26.69 -41.37 17.51
CA LEU A 7 -25.72 -40.74 16.60
C LEU A 7 -25.19 -39.42 17.17
N ASN A 8 -26.04 -38.65 17.85
CA ASN A 8 -25.63 -37.44 18.56
C ASN A 8 -24.72 -37.75 19.75
N ALA A 9 -25.00 -38.80 20.52
CA ALA A 9 -24.15 -39.23 21.63
C ALA A 9 -22.79 -39.75 21.13
N LEU A 10 -22.77 -40.50 20.03
CA LEU A 10 -21.56 -40.99 19.36
C LEU A 10 -20.74 -39.85 18.76
N ALA A 11 -21.40 -38.90 18.10
CA ALA A 11 -20.76 -37.68 17.60
C ALA A 11 -20.11 -36.89 18.73
N ARG A 12 -20.77 -36.76 19.88
CA ARG A 12 -20.21 -36.08 21.07
C ARG A 12 -18.99 -36.79 21.65
N GLN A 13 -19.01 -38.13 21.68
CA GLN A 13 -17.86 -38.92 22.16
C GLN A 13 -16.67 -38.86 21.21
N LEU A 14 -16.90 -38.93 19.90
CA LEU A 14 -15.85 -38.87 18.87
C LEU A 14 -15.30 -37.45 18.66
N THR A 15 -16.15 -36.42 18.78
CA THR A 15 -15.72 -35.02 18.66
C THR A 15 -15.23 -34.44 19.98
N GLN A 16 -14.71 -35.26 20.91
CA GLN A 16 -14.02 -34.83 22.13
C GLN A 16 -12.72 -34.07 21.81
N VAL A 17 -12.92 -32.85 21.33
CA VAL A 17 -11.95 -31.76 21.27
C VAL A 17 -12.62 -30.51 21.88
N GLY A 18 -13.49 -30.72 22.88
CA GLY A 18 -14.20 -29.65 23.60
C GLY A 18 -13.26 -28.66 24.31
N SER A 19 -12.05 -29.09 24.68
CA SER A 19 -10.99 -28.21 25.22
C SER A 19 -10.46 -27.20 24.19
N LEU A 20 -10.56 -27.51 22.89
CA LEU A 20 -10.15 -26.62 21.81
C LEU A 20 -11.24 -25.64 21.40
N GLY A 21 -12.52 -25.97 21.67
CA GLY A 21 -13.66 -25.08 21.41
C GLY A 21 -13.51 -23.75 22.15
N LEU A 22 -13.10 -23.79 23.42
CA LEU A 22 -12.83 -22.58 24.20
C LEU A 22 -11.68 -21.75 23.62
N LEU A 23 -10.57 -22.40 23.24
CA LEU A 23 -9.43 -21.73 22.59
C LEU A 23 -9.86 -21.02 21.29
N LYS A 24 -10.59 -21.73 20.41
CA LYS A 24 -11.10 -21.17 19.15
C LYS A 24 -12.09 -20.02 19.39
N LEU A 25 -12.91 -20.10 20.44
CA LEU A 25 -13.84 -19.04 20.82
C LEU A 25 -13.12 -17.78 21.32
N VAL A 26 -12.05 -17.93 22.11
CA VAL A 26 -11.20 -16.80 22.53
C VAL A 26 -10.52 -16.17 21.31
N ILE A 27 -9.96 -16.99 20.41
CA ILE A 27 -9.34 -16.54 19.16
C ILE A 27 -10.34 -15.77 18.29
N SER A 28 -11.52 -16.32 18.04
CA SER A 28 -12.53 -15.67 17.19
C SER A 28 -13.06 -14.39 17.83
N SER A 29 -13.26 -14.36 19.14
CA SER A 29 -13.66 -13.15 19.86
C SER A 29 -12.62 -12.04 19.70
N PHE A 30 -11.33 -12.37 19.82
CA PHE A 30 -10.25 -11.42 19.61
C PHE A 30 -10.20 -10.90 18.17
N HIS A 31 -10.35 -11.79 17.17
CA HIS A 31 -10.43 -11.39 15.77
C HIS A 31 -11.62 -10.48 15.48
N ILE A 32 -12.80 -10.78 16.03
CA ILE A 32 -14.00 -9.95 15.89
C ILE A 32 -13.73 -8.53 16.41
N VAL A 33 -13.15 -8.40 17.60
CA VAL A 33 -12.79 -7.10 18.17
C VAL A 33 -11.81 -6.36 17.27
N LEU A 34 -10.75 -7.03 16.80
CA LEU A 34 -9.78 -6.43 15.88
C LEU A 34 -10.43 -5.96 14.58
N ILE A 35 -11.31 -6.77 13.99
CA ILE A 35 -12.00 -6.45 12.73
C ILE A 35 -12.93 -5.24 12.91
N ILE A 36 -13.72 -5.20 13.98
CA ILE A 36 -14.63 -4.08 14.30
C ILE A 36 -13.85 -2.77 14.45
N ILE A 37 -12.65 -2.81 15.03
CA ILE A 37 -11.79 -1.62 15.20
C ILE A 37 -11.08 -1.26 13.87
N CYS A 38 -10.51 -2.24 13.17
CA CYS A 38 -9.64 -1.99 12.02
C CYS A 38 -10.42 -1.58 10.76
N ILE A 39 -11.59 -2.16 10.49
CA ILE A 39 -12.35 -1.86 9.26
C ILE A 39 -12.68 -0.36 9.15
N PRO A 40 -13.31 0.29 10.15
CA PRO A 40 -13.63 1.72 10.06
C PRO A 40 -12.38 2.60 9.91
N LEU A 41 -11.29 2.25 10.61
CA LEU A 41 -10.02 2.97 10.53
C LEU A 41 -9.40 2.85 9.13
N PHE A 42 -9.41 1.66 8.53
CA PHE A 42 -8.87 1.45 7.19
C PHE A 42 -9.70 2.15 6.11
N ILE A 43 -11.02 2.21 6.27
CA ILE A 43 -11.90 2.99 5.37
C ILE A 43 -11.57 4.48 5.45
N ARG A 44 -11.42 5.02 6.67
CA ARG A 44 -11.09 6.43 6.89
C ARG A 44 -9.72 6.80 6.32
N GLU A 45 -8.73 5.93 6.52
CA GLU A 45 -7.33 6.17 6.14
C GLU A 45 -6.94 5.52 4.80
N ARG A 46 -7.91 5.23 3.93
CA ARG A 46 -7.71 4.51 2.64
C ARG A 46 -6.65 5.09 1.70
N LYS A 47 -6.30 6.38 1.89
CA LYS A 47 -5.28 7.07 1.10
C LYS A 47 -3.85 6.77 1.58
N GLN A 48 -3.67 6.20 2.77
CA GLN A 48 -2.35 5.89 3.27
C GLN A 48 -1.70 4.77 2.43
N PRO A 49 -0.40 4.89 2.09
CA PRO A 49 0.29 3.94 1.23
C PRO A 49 0.12 2.50 1.71
N MET A 50 0.28 2.25 3.01
CA MET A 50 0.17 0.89 3.56
C MET A 50 -1.23 0.26 3.42
N ILE A 51 -2.29 1.06 3.44
CA ILE A 51 -3.66 0.57 3.21
C ILE A 51 -3.92 0.44 1.70
N LYS A 52 -3.52 1.45 0.93
CA LYS A 52 -3.71 1.51 -0.53
C LYS A 52 -2.97 0.38 -1.27
N HIS A 53 -1.73 0.08 -0.87
CA HIS A 53 -0.86 -0.90 -1.51
C HIS A 53 -1.21 -2.36 -1.21
N ARG A 54 -2.18 -2.59 -0.31
CA ARG A 54 -2.45 -3.92 0.23
C ARG A 54 -3.82 -4.47 -0.15
N SER A 55 -4.52 -3.86 -1.11
CA SER A 55 -5.87 -4.30 -1.50
C SER A 55 -6.79 -4.55 -0.31
N TRP A 56 -6.93 -3.55 0.55
CA TRP A 56 -7.53 -3.67 1.88
C TRP A 56 -8.93 -4.32 1.87
N THR A 57 -9.72 -4.14 0.81
CA THR A 57 -11.05 -4.77 0.67
C THR A 57 -10.97 -6.30 0.63
N ILE A 58 -10.05 -6.86 -0.17
CA ILE A 58 -9.85 -8.31 -0.31
C ILE A 58 -9.23 -8.90 0.95
N ASN A 59 -8.29 -8.19 1.58
CA ASN A 59 -7.72 -8.64 2.85
C ASN A 59 -8.74 -8.64 3.98
N ILE A 60 -9.64 -7.65 4.04
CA ILE A 60 -10.76 -7.68 4.99
C ILE A 60 -11.67 -8.87 4.71
N LEU A 61 -12.01 -9.13 3.44
CA LEU A 61 -12.80 -10.31 3.09
C LEU A 61 -12.14 -11.60 3.61
N GLY A 62 -10.84 -11.76 3.39
CA GLY A 62 -10.07 -12.90 3.92
C GLY A 62 -10.10 -12.97 5.45
N CYS A 63 -9.90 -11.85 6.14
CA CYS A 63 -9.95 -11.81 7.61
C CYS A 63 -11.34 -12.14 8.16
N VAL A 64 -12.39 -11.56 7.59
CA VAL A 64 -13.79 -11.79 8.01
C VAL A 64 -14.17 -13.25 7.79
N THR A 65 -13.90 -13.81 6.61
CA THR A 65 -14.24 -15.21 6.31
C THR A 65 -13.45 -16.20 7.14
N THR A 66 -12.16 -15.94 7.37
CA THR A 66 -11.33 -16.74 8.30
C THR A 66 -11.90 -16.70 9.72
N THR A 67 -12.30 -15.51 10.19
CA THR A 67 -12.90 -15.34 11.52
C THR A 67 -14.23 -16.07 11.64
N THR A 68 -15.08 -15.99 10.62
CA THR A 68 -16.34 -16.74 10.54
C THR A 68 -16.08 -18.24 10.59
N CYS A 69 -15.07 -18.73 9.85
CA CYS A 69 -14.68 -20.14 9.85
C CYS A 69 -14.31 -20.62 11.27
N ILE A 70 -13.44 -19.88 11.98
CA ILE A 70 -13.05 -20.22 13.37
C ILE A 70 -14.23 -20.10 14.34
N ALA A 71 -15.09 -19.09 14.18
CA ALA A 71 -16.26 -18.90 15.03
C ALA A 71 -17.26 -20.06 14.89
N VAL A 72 -17.56 -20.46 13.66
CA VAL A 72 -18.47 -21.58 13.38
C VAL A 72 -17.90 -22.89 13.91
N ASP A 73 -16.59 -23.11 13.75
CA ASP A 73 -15.88 -24.27 14.31
C ASP A 73 -15.90 -24.26 15.85
N ALA A 74 -15.68 -23.11 16.48
CA ALA A 74 -15.75 -22.94 17.93
C ALA A 74 -17.15 -23.29 18.48
N VAL A 75 -18.20 -22.74 17.88
CA VAL A 75 -19.59 -23.00 18.30
C VAL A 75 -19.97 -24.46 18.06
N SER A 76 -19.51 -25.06 16.96
CA SER A 76 -19.73 -26.48 16.64
C SER A 76 -19.00 -27.44 17.57
N ALA A 77 -17.89 -27.01 18.18
CA ALA A 77 -17.13 -27.76 19.15
C ALA A 77 -17.67 -27.64 20.59
N MET A 78 -18.53 -26.65 20.88
CA MET A 78 -19.10 -26.46 22.21
C MET A 78 -20.25 -27.45 22.47
N PRO A 79 -20.24 -28.16 23.62
CA PRO A 79 -21.27 -29.13 23.93
C PRO A 79 -22.63 -28.44 24.15
N ASN A 80 -23.67 -28.92 23.47
CA ASN A 80 -25.06 -28.46 23.56
C ASN A 80 -25.34 -27.02 23.08
N TRP A 81 -24.39 -26.37 22.37
CA TRP A 81 -24.61 -25.03 21.83
C TRP A 81 -25.37 -25.02 20.50
N LEU A 82 -25.24 -26.10 19.71
CA LEU A 82 -25.96 -26.27 18.44
C LEU A 82 -26.72 -27.60 18.42
N SER A 83 -27.90 -27.57 17.79
CA SER A 83 -28.60 -28.79 17.39
C SER A 83 -27.82 -29.53 16.30
N TYR A 84 -28.08 -30.82 16.15
CA TYR A 84 -27.43 -31.65 15.13
C TYR A 84 -27.63 -31.11 13.70
N GLU A 85 -28.83 -30.62 13.39
CA GLU A 85 -29.14 -30.03 12.09
C GLU A 85 -28.34 -28.74 11.86
N ASN A 86 -28.28 -27.86 12.85
CA ASN A 86 -27.52 -26.62 12.75
C ASN A 86 -26.02 -26.87 12.66
N ARG A 87 -25.51 -27.96 13.26
CA ARG A 87 -24.11 -28.39 13.12
C ARG A 87 -23.77 -28.75 11.68
N ARG A 88 -24.65 -29.46 10.97
CA ARG A 88 -24.46 -29.80 9.54
C ARG A 88 -24.39 -28.54 8.67
N ILE A 89 -25.28 -27.57 8.90
CA ILE A 89 -25.26 -26.27 8.21
C ILE A 89 -23.96 -25.51 8.52
N GLY A 90 -23.52 -25.51 9.78
CA GLY A 90 -22.27 -24.89 10.21
C GLY A 90 -21.05 -25.45 9.45
N LEU A 91 -20.97 -26.76 9.27
CA LEU A 91 -19.86 -27.40 8.53
C LEU A 91 -19.81 -27.01 7.05
N VAL A 92 -20.97 -26.80 6.41
CA VAL A 92 -21.04 -26.29 5.04
C VAL A 92 -20.53 -24.84 4.99
N ILE A 93 -21.01 -23.98 5.90
CA ILE A 93 -20.54 -22.58 6.01
C ILE A 93 -19.03 -22.55 6.24
N GLN A 94 -18.52 -23.38 7.14
CA GLN A 94 -17.10 -23.49 7.45
C GLN A 94 -16.27 -23.83 6.21
N SER A 95 -16.72 -24.80 5.41
CA SER A 95 -16.02 -25.22 4.19
C SER A 95 -15.95 -24.11 3.14
N LEU A 96 -17.05 -23.37 2.96
CA LEU A 96 -17.10 -22.21 2.05
C LEU A 96 -16.21 -21.06 2.55
N CYS A 97 -16.24 -20.79 3.85
CA CYS A 97 -15.42 -19.76 4.48
C CYS A 97 -13.93 -20.11 4.50
N TYR A 98 -13.56 -21.40 4.46
CA TYR A 98 -12.16 -21.84 4.41
C TYR A 98 -11.48 -21.56 3.06
N ILE A 99 -12.19 -21.75 1.94
CA ILE A 99 -11.64 -21.50 0.59
C ILE A 99 -11.44 -20.01 0.31
N THR A 100 -12.34 -19.16 0.80
CA THR A 100 -12.32 -17.72 0.53
C THR A 100 -10.96 -17.05 0.81
N PRO A 101 -10.36 -17.14 2.01
CA PRO A 101 -9.07 -16.50 2.30
C PRO A 101 -7.92 -17.05 1.46
N LEU A 102 -7.96 -18.33 1.07
CA LEU A 102 -6.94 -18.94 0.21
C LEU A 102 -6.94 -18.30 -1.19
N CYS A 103 -8.12 -17.95 -1.72
CA CYS A 103 -8.25 -17.25 -2.99
C CYS A 103 -7.87 -15.76 -2.94
N CYS A 104 -7.73 -15.17 -1.74
CA CYS A 104 -7.40 -13.75 -1.56
C CYS A 104 -5.91 -13.41 -1.79
N PHE A 105 -5.01 -14.39 -1.65
CA PHE A 105 -3.56 -14.17 -1.72
C PHE A 105 -3.09 -13.66 -3.08
N LEU A 106 -3.34 -14.42 -4.15
CA LEU A 106 -2.89 -14.07 -5.49
C LEU A 106 -3.40 -12.70 -5.97
N PRO A 107 -4.70 -12.34 -5.84
CA PRO A 107 -5.18 -11.00 -6.20
C PRO A 107 -4.50 -9.88 -5.42
N THR A 108 -4.24 -10.10 -4.13
CA THR A 108 -3.54 -9.11 -3.28
C THR A 108 -2.12 -8.87 -3.78
N TYR A 109 -1.41 -9.93 -4.16
CA TYR A 109 -0.04 -9.85 -4.67
C TYR A 109 0.04 -9.25 -6.07
N LEU A 110 -0.85 -9.66 -6.97
CA LEU A 110 -0.92 -9.12 -8.33
C LEU A 110 -1.18 -7.62 -8.31
N ARG A 111 -2.14 -7.17 -7.52
CA ARG A 111 -2.42 -5.74 -7.40
C ARG A 111 -1.21 -4.97 -6.88
N HIS A 112 -0.55 -5.49 -5.84
CA HIS A 112 0.65 -4.84 -5.32
C HIS A 112 1.74 -4.75 -6.39
N TYR A 113 1.97 -5.83 -7.15
CA TYR A 113 2.89 -5.83 -8.27
C TYR A 113 2.55 -4.75 -9.32
N PHE A 114 1.29 -4.66 -9.77
CA PHE A 114 0.90 -3.65 -10.75
C PHE A 114 0.98 -2.21 -10.21
N LEU A 115 0.74 -2.01 -8.91
CA LEU A 115 0.98 -0.71 -8.27
C LEU A 115 2.47 -0.31 -8.31
N LEU A 116 3.40 -1.28 -8.25
CA LEU A 116 4.83 -0.99 -8.39
C LEU A 116 5.26 -0.74 -9.84
N GLN A 117 4.56 -1.32 -10.81
CA GLN A 117 4.84 -1.14 -12.24
C GLN A 117 4.31 0.17 -12.80
N LEU A 118 3.23 0.70 -12.22
CA LEU A 118 2.56 1.91 -12.72
C LEU A 118 3.53 3.11 -12.84
N PRO A 119 4.37 3.42 -11.84
CA PRO A 119 5.30 4.53 -11.96
C PRO A 119 6.42 4.28 -12.96
N VAL A 120 6.88 3.02 -13.11
CA VAL A 120 7.91 2.64 -14.11
C VAL A 120 7.39 2.84 -15.53
N LEU A 121 6.11 2.56 -15.78
CA LEU A 121 5.47 2.83 -17.06
C LEU A 121 5.27 4.33 -17.30
N GLN A 122 4.93 5.09 -16.25
CA GLN A 122 4.80 6.55 -16.34
C GLN A 122 6.14 7.24 -16.62
N THR A 123 7.25 6.78 -16.03
CA THR A 123 8.57 7.31 -16.35
C THR A 123 8.98 7.01 -17.80
N LYS A 124 8.64 5.81 -18.32
CA LYS A 124 8.90 5.48 -19.74
C LYS A 124 8.13 6.35 -20.72
N LEU A 125 6.96 6.87 -20.32
CA LEU A 125 6.20 7.82 -21.13
C LEU A 125 6.80 9.23 -21.13
N LEU A 126 7.67 9.55 -20.15
CA LEU A 126 8.45 10.80 -20.12
C LEU A 126 9.74 10.72 -20.94
N ASP A 127 10.22 9.52 -21.26
CA ASP A 127 11.43 9.35 -22.06
C ASP A 127 11.24 10.01 -23.44
N TYR A 128 12.21 10.84 -23.82
CA TYR A 128 12.17 11.62 -25.06
C TYR A 128 11.91 10.74 -26.29
N ASP A 129 12.61 9.60 -26.38
CA ASP A 129 12.46 8.64 -27.49
C ASP A 129 11.04 8.06 -27.59
N THR A 130 10.34 7.93 -26.46
CA THR A 130 8.96 7.44 -26.40
C THR A 130 7.97 8.55 -26.73
N MET A 131 8.19 9.79 -26.25
CA MET A 131 7.30 10.92 -26.53
C MET A 131 7.27 11.31 -28.01
N VAL A 132 8.41 11.17 -28.71
CA VAL A 132 8.57 11.54 -30.12
C VAL A 132 8.04 10.46 -31.06
N ASP A 133 8.06 9.19 -30.66
CA ASP A 133 7.59 8.06 -31.46
C ASP A 133 6.11 7.74 -31.14
N PRO A 134 5.16 8.05 -32.05
CA PRO A 134 3.73 7.88 -31.79
C PRO A 134 3.32 6.41 -31.61
N GLU A 135 4.03 5.45 -32.23
CA GLU A 135 3.71 4.03 -32.07
C GLU A 135 4.16 3.52 -30.71
N LYS A 136 5.40 3.84 -30.30
CA LYS A 136 5.89 3.50 -28.95
C LYS A 136 5.04 4.14 -27.87
N TYR A 137 4.68 5.41 -28.04
CA TYR A 137 3.82 6.12 -27.12
C TYR A 137 2.46 5.42 -26.95
N LYS A 138 1.84 5.01 -28.06
CA LYS A 138 0.55 4.31 -28.06
C LYS A 138 0.63 2.96 -27.36
N ILE A 139 1.72 2.21 -27.56
CA ILE A 139 1.96 0.92 -26.88
C ILE A 139 2.08 1.14 -25.37
N HIS A 140 2.91 2.09 -24.94
CA HIS A 140 3.13 2.38 -23.53
C HIS A 140 1.89 2.96 -22.84
N SER A 141 1.11 3.79 -23.55
CA SER A 141 -0.17 4.32 -23.07
C SER A 141 -1.20 3.20 -22.87
N ARG A 142 -1.32 2.25 -23.81
CA ARG A 142 -2.18 1.07 -23.63
C ARG A 142 -1.73 0.20 -22.46
N ALA A 143 -0.43 -0.03 -22.31
CA ALA A 143 0.12 -0.77 -21.18
C ALA A 143 -0.16 -0.05 -19.84
N LEU A 144 -0.12 1.28 -19.84
CA LEU A 144 -0.48 2.09 -18.67
C LEU A 144 -1.96 1.97 -18.31
N ILE A 145 -2.87 2.02 -19.30
CA ILE A 145 -4.32 1.80 -19.08
C ILE A 145 -4.57 0.44 -18.41
N GLN A 146 -3.99 -0.61 -18.99
CA GLN A 146 -4.12 -1.96 -18.46
C GLN A 146 -3.57 -2.04 -17.03
N THR A 147 -2.37 -1.50 -16.80
CA THR A 147 -1.74 -1.51 -15.47
C THR A 147 -2.55 -0.71 -14.45
N LYS A 148 -3.14 0.42 -14.84
CA LYS A 148 -4.03 1.24 -13.98
C LYS A 148 -5.25 0.43 -13.56
N PHE A 149 -5.90 -0.27 -14.49
CA PHE A 149 -7.00 -1.18 -14.18
C PHE A 149 -6.56 -2.32 -13.25
N LEU A 150 -5.46 -3.00 -13.56
CA LEU A 150 -4.95 -4.15 -12.80
C LEU A 150 -4.47 -3.77 -11.39
N SER A 151 -4.05 -2.51 -11.19
CA SER A 151 -3.66 -1.95 -9.90
C SER A 151 -4.84 -1.45 -9.03
N SER A 152 -6.05 -1.40 -9.60
CA SER A 152 -7.26 -0.90 -8.94
C SER A 152 -7.92 -1.93 -8.02
N GLU A 153 -8.82 -1.48 -7.14
CA GLU A 153 -9.69 -2.37 -6.34
C GLU A 153 -10.53 -3.28 -7.24
N LEU A 154 -11.10 -2.72 -8.32
CA LEU A 154 -11.94 -3.47 -9.24
C LEU A 154 -11.16 -4.59 -9.92
N GLY A 155 -9.94 -4.31 -10.40
CA GLY A 155 -9.08 -5.32 -11.00
C GLY A 155 -8.74 -6.45 -10.02
N ALA A 156 -8.48 -6.11 -8.76
CA ALA A 156 -8.23 -7.11 -7.72
C ALA A 156 -9.46 -8.00 -7.45
N TRP A 157 -10.67 -7.43 -7.42
CA TRP A 157 -11.92 -8.22 -7.30
C TRP A 157 -12.16 -9.12 -8.52
N THR A 158 -11.85 -8.65 -9.73
CA THR A 158 -11.93 -9.48 -10.94
C THR A 158 -11.01 -10.69 -10.84
N PHE A 159 -9.75 -10.52 -10.40
CA PHE A 159 -8.84 -11.64 -10.20
C PHE A 159 -9.30 -12.58 -9.08
N PHE A 160 -9.87 -12.03 -8.00
CA PHE A 160 -10.46 -12.84 -6.95
C PHE A 160 -11.57 -13.73 -7.51
N LEU A 161 -12.51 -13.18 -8.29
CA LEU A 161 -13.61 -13.94 -8.89
C LEU A 161 -13.12 -15.02 -9.87
N ILE A 162 -12.17 -14.68 -10.75
CA ILE A 162 -11.57 -15.64 -11.68
C ILE A 162 -10.95 -16.81 -10.93
N ASN A 163 -10.33 -16.54 -9.77
CA ASN A 163 -9.69 -17.56 -8.95
C ASN A 163 -10.69 -18.34 -8.07
N SER A 164 -11.67 -17.66 -7.49
CA SER A 164 -12.58 -18.24 -6.50
C SER A 164 -13.67 -19.08 -7.13
N ILE A 165 -14.21 -18.69 -8.29
CA ILE A 165 -15.33 -19.39 -8.94
C ILE A 165 -14.99 -20.87 -9.22
N PRO A 166 -13.85 -21.21 -9.86
CA PRO A 166 -13.49 -22.61 -10.08
C PRO A 166 -13.32 -23.39 -8.77
N CYS A 167 -12.72 -22.76 -7.76
CA CYS A 167 -12.52 -23.39 -6.44
C CYS A 167 -13.86 -23.70 -5.76
N PHE A 168 -14.83 -22.78 -5.83
CA PHE A 168 -16.17 -22.99 -5.29
C PHE A 168 -16.95 -24.05 -6.07
N ILE A 169 -16.83 -24.12 -7.40
CA ILE A 169 -17.48 -25.16 -8.21
C ILE A 169 -16.97 -26.55 -7.77
N ILE A 170 -15.65 -26.71 -7.64
CA ILE A 170 -15.04 -27.98 -7.18
C ILE A 170 -15.51 -28.31 -5.76
N LEU A 171 -15.52 -27.33 -4.85
CA LEU A 171 -15.97 -27.53 -3.48
C LEU A 171 -17.45 -27.94 -3.42
N LEU A 172 -18.34 -27.27 -4.16
CA LEU A 172 -19.76 -27.60 -4.21
C LEU A 172 -20.01 -29.00 -4.77
N TYR A 173 -19.21 -29.42 -5.76
CA TYR A 173 -19.24 -30.80 -6.24
C TYR A 173 -18.91 -31.80 -5.11
N PHE A 174 -17.81 -31.59 -4.38
CA PHE A 174 -17.42 -32.49 -3.28
C PHE A 174 -18.38 -32.44 -2.10
N LEU A 175 -18.97 -31.28 -1.80
CA LEU A 175 -20.03 -31.16 -0.79
C LEU A 175 -21.28 -31.96 -1.17
N SER A 176 -21.67 -31.99 -2.45
CA SER A 176 -22.87 -32.71 -2.88
C SER A 176 -22.77 -34.23 -2.78
N ILE A 177 -21.55 -34.78 -2.89
CA ILE A 177 -21.30 -36.22 -2.73
C ILE A 177 -20.86 -36.61 -1.31
N THR A 178 -20.60 -35.64 -0.43
CA THR A 178 -20.18 -35.90 0.95
C THR A 178 -21.38 -36.27 1.82
N ASN A 179 -21.26 -37.38 2.56
CA ASN A 179 -22.23 -37.68 3.61
C ASN A 179 -22.00 -36.73 4.79
N LEU A 180 -22.94 -35.80 5.00
CA LEU A 180 -22.89 -34.78 6.05
C LEU A 180 -22.83 -35.37 7.47
N ASP A 181 -23.36 -36.58 7.68
CA ASP A 181 -23.27 -37.25 8.97
C ASP A 181 -21.84 -37.74 9.23
N LYS A 182 -21.12 -38.24 8.21
CA LYS A 182 -19.69 -38.56 8.33
C LYS A 182 -18.85 -37.32 8.64
N MET A 183 -19.19 -36.20 8.01
CA MET A 183 -18.55 -34.91 8.26
C MET A 183 -18.81 -34.41 9.68
N ALA A 184 -20.05 -34.54 10.18
CA ALA A 184 -20.43 -34.18 11.55
C ALA A 184 -19.74 -35.05 12.61
N LEU A 185 -19.43 -36.29 12.28
CA LEU A 185 -18.68 -37.22 13.11
C LEU A 185 -17.15 -36.99 13.06
N GLY A 186 -16.67 -36.04 12.24
CA GLY A 186 -15.24 -35.76 12.09
C GLY A 186 -14.46 -36.91 11.42
N LEU A 187 -15.16 -37.76 10.66
CA LEU A 187 -14.54 -38.86 9.93
C LEU A 187 -13.95 -38.34 8.60
N PRO A 188 -12.88 -38.99 8.08
CA PRO A 188 -12.32 -38.64 6.78
C PRO A 188 -13.41 -38.57 5.70
N ASN A 189 -13.48 -37.44 5.04
CA ASN A 189 -14.49 -37.16 4.02
C ASN A 189 -13.85 -36.42 2.83
N PRO A 190 -14.46 -36.51 1.63
CA PRO A 190 -13.84 -35.94 0.44
C PRO A 190 -13.87 -34.40 0.41
N THR A 191 -14.71 -33.75 1.22
CA THR A 191 -14.70 -32.28 1.39
C THR A 191 -13.43 -31.80 2.10
N ASP A 192 -13.01 -32.45 3.18
CA ASP A 192 -11.78 -32.09 3.90
C ASP A 192 -10.52 -32.30 3.05
N ALA A 193 -10.51 -33.38 2.26
CA ALA A 193 -9.42 -33.65 1.32
C ALA A 193 -9.36 -32.59 0.20
N SER A 194 -10.50 -32.30 -0.44
CA SER A 194 -10.56 -31.32 -1.53
C SER A 194 -10.21 -29.90 -1.08
N THR A 195 -10.71 -29.45 0.08
CA THR A 195 -10.35 -28.14 0.64
C THR A 195 -8.85 -28.01 0.93
N THR A 196 -8.22 -29.08 1.43
CA THR A 196 -6.77 -29.12 1.66
C THR A 196 -5.98 -29.05 0.35
N TYR A 197 -6.37 -29.83 -0.67
CA TYR A 197 -5.69 -29.82 -1.98
C TYR A 197 -5.86 -28.50 -2.72
N ILE A 198 -7.06 -27.90 -2.71
CA ILE A 198 -7.32 -26.58 -3.27
C ILE A 198 -6.44 -25.55 -2.54
N GLY A 199 -6.39 -25.59 -1.21
CA GLY A 199 -5.55 -24.68 -0.42
C GLY A 199 -4.06 -24.81 -0.75
N LEU A 200 -3.56 -26.04 -0.90
CA LEU A 200 -2.18 -26.27 -1.32
C LEU A 200 -1.91 -25.67 -2.71
N ALA A 201 -2.76 -25.94 -3.70
CA ALA A 201 -2.61 -25.41 -5.04
C ALA A 201 -2.60 -23.87 -5.06
N GLN A 202 -3.54 -23.24 -4.35
CA GLN A 202 -3.64 -21.78 -4.26
C GLN A 202 -2.41 -21.15 -3.60
N LEU A 203 -1.91 -21.73 -2.51
CA LEU A 203 -0.72 -21.23 -1.83
C LEU A 203 0.55 -21.46 -2.63
N VAL A 204 0.67 -22.57 -3.36
CA VAL A 204 1.82 -22.80 -4.25
C VAL A 204 1.83 -21.77 -5.38
N VAL A 205 0.71 -21.56 -6.07
CA VAL A 205 0.63 -20.56 -7.15
C VAL A 205 0.92 -19.15 -6.61
N SER A 206 0.28 -18.77 -5.50
CA SER A 206 0.49 -17.46 -4.86
C SER A 206 1.93 -17.28 -4.36
N GLY A 207 2.52 -18.34 -3.80
CA GLY A 207 3.88 -18.36 -3.27
C GLY A 207 4.94 -18.27 -4.37
N VAL A 208 4.78 -19.03 -5.46
CA VAL A 208 5.65 -18.94 -6.65
C VAL A 208 5.61 -17.52 -7.21
N PHE A 209 4.42 -16.94 -7.32
CA PHE A 209 4.28 -15.56 -7.76
C PHE A 209 5.00 -14.59 -6.79
N LEU A 210 4.76 -14.68 -5.49
CA LEU A 210 5.39 -13.84 -4.48
C LEU A 210 6.93 -13.94 -4.49
N LEU A 211 7.48 -15.14 -4.64
CA LEU A 211 8.93 -15.35 -4.75
C LEU A 211 9.49 -14.81 -6.06
N SER A 212 8.70 -14.81 -7.14
CA SER A 212 9.13 -14.27 -8.43
C SER A 212 9.31 -12.75 -8.39
N TYR A 213 8.37 -11.98 -7.82
CA TYR A 213 8.45 -10.50 -7.89
C TYR A 213 8.93 -9.86 -6.59
N GLY A 214 8.74 -10.50 -5.43
CA GLY A 214 9.05 -9.92 -4.13
C GLY A 214 10.51 -9.47 -3.97
N PRO A 215 11.53 -10.25 -4.41
CA PRO A 215 12.93 -9.80 -4.36
C PRO A 215 13.23 -8.58 -5.24
N ARG A 216 12.38 -8.30 -6.24
CA ARG A 216 12.50 -7.18 -7.19
C ARG A 216 11.73 -5.94 -6.73
N SER A 217 11.05 -5.99 -5.58
CA SER A 217 10.30 -4.87 -5.05
C SER A 217 11.22 -3.74 -4.52
N PRO A 218 10.81 -2.47 -4.61
CA PRO A 218 11.58 -1.36 -4.05
C PRO A 218 11.77 -1.48 -2.52
N LYS A 219 12.94 -1.08 -2.01
CA LYS A 219 13.31 -1.15 -0.58
C LYS A 219 12.30 -0.45 0.36
N ASP A 220 11.60 0.56 -0.13
CA ASP A 220 10.60 1.31 0.65
C ASP A 220 9.36 0.47 1.01
N ASN A 221 9.07 -0.58 0.23
CA ASN A 221 7.96 -1.49 0.47
C ASN A 221 8.36 -2.74 1.27
N PHE A 222 9.57 -2.74 1.85
CA PHE A 222 10.11 -3.89 2.57
C PHE A 222 9.19 -4.40 3.69
N GLN A 223 8.49 -3.49 4.39
CA GLN A 223 7.54 -3.89 5.45
C GLN A 223 6.32 -4.63 4.89
N ILE A 224 5.77 -4.18 3.76
CA ILE A 224 4.62 -4.81 3.10
C ILE A 224 5.03 -6.19 2.55
N MET A 225 6.22 -6.29 1.95
CA MET A 225 6.76 -7.56 1.47
C MET A 225 7.04 -8.55 2.59
N THR A 226 7.67 -8.09 3.68
CA THR A 226 7.94 -8.91 4.86
C THR A 226 6.62 -9.47 5.41
N GLN A 227 5.58 -8.64 5.45
CA GLN A 227 4.25 -9.10 5.83
C GLN A 227 3.71 -10.17 4.87
N PHE A 228 3.76 -9.96 3.55
CA PHE A 228 3.30 -10.98 2.59
C PHE A 228 4.05 -12.31 2.74
N TYR A 229 5.36 -12.28 2.98
CA TYR A 229 6.13 -13.50 3.26
C TYR A 229 5.69 -14.19 4.55
N ILE A 230 5.52 -13.43 5.64
CA ILE A 230 5.09 -13.98 6.93
C ILE A 230 3.70 -14.63 6.79
N VAL A 231 2.73 -13.93 6.22
CA VAL A 231 1.34 -14.41 6.08
C VAL A 231 1.30 -15.65 5.17
N THR A 232 2.04 -15.66 4.06
CA THR A 232 2.15 -16.84 3.19
C THR A 232 2.77 -18.02 3.91
N ALA A 233 3.87 -17.80 4.66
CA ALA A 233 4.55 -18.86 5.40
C ALA A 233 3.66 -19.45 6.49
N LEU A 234 2.91 -18.61 7.22
CA LEU A 234 1.93 -19.05 8.21
C LEU A 234 0.81 -19.87 7.55
N ALA A 235 0.27 -19.42 6.41
CA ALA A 235 -0.76 -20.14 5.67
C ALA A 235 -0.27 -21.51 5.14
N ILE A 236 0.97 -21.58 4.64
CA ILE A 236 1.61 -22.85 4.25
C ILE A 236 1.72 -23.77 5.46
N GLY A 237 2.11 -23.24 6.62
CA GLY A 237 2.15 -23.99 7.87
C GLY A 237 0.78 -24.56 8.27
N VAL A 238 -0.30 -23.80 8.07
CA VAL A 238 -1.68 -24.28 8.31
C VAL A 238 -2.00 -25.47 7.40
N VAL A 239 -1.76 -25.36 6.09
CA VAL A 239 -2.06 -26.45 5.14
C VAL A 239 -1.19 -27.68 5.41
N LEU A 240 0.09 -27.50 5.73
CA LEU A 240 1.01 -28.60 6.03
C LEU A 240 0.60 -29.34 7.31
N THR A 241 0.19 -28.61 8.35
CA THR A 241 -0.27 -29.21 9.61
C THR A 241 -1.60 -29.95 9.45
N SER A 242 -2.52 -29.44 8.63
CA SER A 242 -3.72 -30.17 8.22
C SER A 242 -3.39 -31.45 7.46
N LEU A 243 -2.45 -31.41 6.52
CA LEU A 243 -2.02 -32.58 5.75
C LEU A 243 -1.40 -33.67 6.65
N ILE A 244 -0.53 -33.27 7.58
CA ILE A 244 0.05 -34.19 8.58
C ILE A 244 -1.04 -34.82 9.43
N GLY A 245 -2.05 -34.03 9.85
CA GLY A 245 -3.21 -34.53 10.59
C GLY A 245 -3.98 -35.62 9.82
N ILE A 246 -4.23 -35.40 8.54
CA ILE A 246 -4.94 -36.35 7.66
C ILE A 246 -4.14 -37.66 7.51
N VAL A 247 -2.81 -37.57 7.34
CA VAL A 247 -1.95 -38.73 7.07
C VAL A 247 -1.59 -39.52 8.33
N SER A 248 -1.50 -38.88 9.50
CA SER A 248 -0.90 -39.48 10.69
C SER A 248 -1.70 -40.66 11.27
N GLY A 249 -3.02 -40.68 11.13
CA GLY A 249 -3.90 -41.70 11.75
C GLY A 249 -3.89 -41.76 13.28
N ASN A 250 -3.03 -40.97 13.97
CA ASN A 250 -2.86 -40.96 15.41
C ASN A 250 -3.64 -39.81 16.05
N SER A 251 -4.57 -40.13 16.97
CA SER A 251 -5.43 -39.15 17.63
C SER A 251 -4.67 -38.04 18.37
N ASN A 252 -3.51 -38.34 18.98
CA ASN A 252 -2.71 -37.33 19.68
C ASN A 252 -2.02 -36.36 18.71
N VAL A 253 -1.53 -36.87 17.58
CA VAL A 253 -0.92 -36.03 16.53
C VAL A 253 -1.97 -35.12 15.91
N ILE A 254 -3.16 -35.64 15.63
CA ILE A 254 -4.30 -34.86 15.12
C ILE A 254 -4.65 -33.71 16.06
N LYS A 255 -4.74 -33.96 17.37
CA LYS A 255 -4.99 -32.91 18.38
C LYS A 255 -3.91 -31.82 18.38
N ILE A 256 -2.64 -32.20 18.34
CA ILE A 256 -1.51 -31.26 18.29
C ILE A 256 -1.55 -30.43 17.00
N CYS A 257 -1.79 -31.08 15.85
CA CYS A 257 -1.94 -30.39 14.57
C CYS A 257 -3.06 -29.36 14.63
N HIS A 258 -4.23 -29.69 15.15
CA HIS A 258 -5.33 -28.72 15.27
C HIS A 258 -5.02 -27.53 16.18
N ILE A 259 -4.33 -27.74 17.32
CA ILE A 259 -3.88 -26.64 18.19
C ILE A 259 -2.93 -25.73 17.40
N PHE A 260 -1.95 -26.31 16.73
CA PHE A 260 -0.94 -25.58 15.99
C PHE A 260 -1.55 -24.81 14.82
N SER A 261 -2.44 -25.43 14.03
CA SER A 261 -3.18 -24.76 12.96
C SER A 261 -4.00 -23.58 13.48
N ALA A 262 -4.68 -23.72 14.63
CA ALA A 262 -5.45 -22.63 15.22
C ALA A 262 -4.57 -21.43 15.61
N VAL A 263 -3.39 -21.70 16.19
CA VAL A 263 -2.41 -20.64 16.53
C VAL A 263 -1.85 -19.98 15.27
N LEU A 264 -1.52 -20.75 14.24
CA LEU A 264 -1.03 -20.19 12.98
C LEU A 264 -2.09 -19.32 12.31
N VAL A 265 -3.34 -19.76 12.23
CA VAL A 265 -4.46 -18.96 11.70
C VAL A 265 -4.64 -17.68 12.52
N PHE A 266 -4.56 -17.77 13.84
CA PHE A 266 -4.59 -16.59 14.71
C PHE A 266 -3.51 -15.58 14.36
N LEU A 267 -2.27 -16.05 14.17
CA LEU A 267 -1.14 -15.21 13.78
C LEU A 267 -1.33 -14.61 12.40
N THR A 268 -1.84 -15.36 11.42
CA THR A 268 -2.09 -14.89 10.05
C THR A 268 -3.01 -13.66 10.06
N VAL A 269 -4.19 -13.77 10.67
CA VAL A 269 -5.16 -12.66 10.76
C VAL A 269 -4.60 -11.50 11.60
N SER A 270 -3.88 -11.81 12.68
CA SER A 270 -3.27 -10.79 13.55
C SER A 270 -2.21 -9.97 12.80
N VAL A 271 -1.31 -10.62 12.07
CA VAL A 271 -0.31 -9.97 11.21
C VAL A 271 -1.01 -9.09 10.18
N ASP A 272 -2.10 -9.59 9.60
CA ASP A 272 -2.89 -8.88 8.60
C ASP A 272 -3.64 -7.65 9.10
N LEU A 273 -3.94 -7.55 10.39
CA LEU A 273 -4.66 -6.40 10.96
C LEU A 273 -3.76 -5.49 11.80
N ILE A 274 -2.91 -6.07 12.65
CA ILE A 274 -2.09 -5.34 13.63
C ILE A 274 -0.96 -4.58 12.96
N ILE A 275 -0.28 -5.13 11.94
CA ILE A 275 0.87 -4.45 11.30
C ILE A 275 0.43 -3.13 10.63
N PRO A 276 -0.65 -3.09 9.81
CA PRO A 276 -1.20 -1.83 9.32
C PRO A 276 -1.71 -0.90 10.42
N LEU A 277 -2.36 -1.45 11.45
CA LEU A 277 -2.84 -0.67 12.58
C LEU A 277 -1.68 0.01 13.33
N GLN A 278 -0.59 -0.71 13.56
CA GLN A 278 0.61 -0.18 14.19
C GLN A 278 1.19 0.97 13.36
N PHE A 279 1.22 0.83 12.03
CA PHE A 279 1.72 1.88 11.15
C PHE A 279 0.85 3.15 11.20
N LEU A 280 -0.48 2.98 11.22
CA LEU A 280 -1.44 4.07 11.39
C LEU A 280 -1.26 4.80 12.72
N LEU A 281 -1.20 4.04 13.82
CA LEU A 281 -1.13 4.58 15.19
C LEU A 281 0.22 5.20 15.52
N THR A 282 1.32 4.59 15.06
CA THR A 282 2.67 5.10 15.34
C THR A 282 3.01 6.32 14.49
N ASN A 283 2.13 6.73 13.57
CA ASN A 283 2.26 7.94 12.75
C ASN A 283 3.68 8.06 12.18
N LYS A 284 4.27 6.93 11.78
CA LYS A 284 5.54 6.87 11.06
C LYS A 284 5.28 7.35 9.63
N ARG A 285 4.83 8.60 9.48
CA ARG A 285 5.01 9.41 8.28
C ARG A 285 6.49 9.41 7.99
N TYR A 286 6.99 8.53 7.12
CA TYR A 286 8.35 8.55 6.61
C TYR A 286 9.40 9.09 7.61
N LYS A 287 9.33 8.67 8.89
CA LYS A 287 10.44 8.88 9.81
C LYS A 287 11.38 7.76 9.43
N LEU A 288 12.19 8.08 8.43
CA LEU A 288 13.47 7.47 8.12
C LEU A 288 14.06 6.89 9.41
N SER A 289 14.38 5.61 9.31
CA SER A 289 15.33 4.82 10.08
C SER A 289 15.70 5.36 11.47
N PRO A 290 15.56 4.58 12.55
CA PRO A 290 16.29 4.90 13.77
C PRO A 290 17.76 4.95 13.39
N ILE A 291 18.35 6.13 13.53
CA ILE A 291 19.78 6.36 13.46
C ILE A 291 20.38 5.37 14.47
N ARG A 292 20.84 4.21 14.00
CA ARG A 292 21.87 3.46 14.71
C ARG A 292 23.12 4.32 14.57
N LEU A 293 23.25 5.28 15.48
CA LEU A 293 24.54 5.82 15.83
C LEU A 293 25.37 4.60 16.24
N SER A 294 26.23 4.18 15.31
CA SER A 294 27.41 3.40 15.60
C SER A 294 28.02 4.02 16.86
N THR A 295 27.85 3.35 17.99
CA THR A 295 28.64 3.58 19.18
C THR A 295 30.01 2.99 18.86
N GLY A 296 30.75 3.71 18.02
CA GLY A 296 32.17 3.54 17.85
C GLY A 296 32.80 3.79 19.21
N ALA A 297 33.29 2.72 19.81
CA ALA A 297 34.02 2.72 21.06
C ALA A 297 35.22 3.68 20.96
N LEU A 298 35.05 4.92 21.41
CA LEU A 298 36.15 5.80 21.74
C LEU A 298 36.76 5.33 23.06
N LYS A 299 37.72 4.41 22.93
CA LYS A 299 38.65 4.07 24.00
C LYS A 299 39.34 5.36 24.48
N LYS A 300 39.08 5.71 25.75
CA LYS A 300 39.92 6.59 26.57
C LYS A 300 41.39 6.17 26.43
N ARG A 301 42.26 7.09 26.04
CA ARG A 301 43.66 7.08 26.48
C ARG A 301 44.20 8.50 26.67
N SER A 302 44.24 8.88 27.94
CA SER A 302 45.31 9.61 28.64
C SER A 302 46.03 10.76 27.93
N VAL A 303 45.70 11.97 28.42
CA VAL A 303 46.61 13.06 28.83
C VAL A 303 48.11 12.87 28.56
N LYS A 304 48.69 13.82 27.81
CA LYS A 304 49.95 14.53 28.12
C LYS A 304 50.02 15.86 27.32
N LYS A 305 50.11 16.98 28.06
CA LYS A 305 50.68 18.29 27.63
C LYS A 305 52.23 18.17 27.64
N PRO A 306 53.06 19.06 27.04
CA PRO A 306 52.95 20.54 27.05
C PRO A 306 53.50 21.35 25.84
N GLY A 307 53.33 22.69 25.92
CA GLY A 307 54.08 23.77 25.21
C GLY A 307 53.59 24.11 23.79
N HIS A 308 53.53 25.34 23.27
CA HIS A 308 53.92 26.70 23.71
C HIS A 308 53.28 27.72 22.72
N SER A 309 52.93 28.94 23.19
CA SER A 309 52.85 30.25 22.48
C SER A 309 52.08 30.36 21.13
N MET A 310 51.22 31.35 20.84
CA MET A 310 51.39 32.78 21.01
C MET A 310 50.04 33.52 20.81
N ARG A 311 49.85 34.62 21.54
CA ARG A 311 48.79 35.64 21.39
C ARG A 311 48.78 36.27 19.99
N VAL A 312 47.61 36.65 19.49
CA VAL A 312 47.33 38.05 19.05
C VAL A 312 45.86 38.37 19.36
N GLN A 313 45.70 39.47 20.10
CA GLN A 313 44.46 40.14 20.47
C GLN A 313 44.47 41.46 19.69
N VAL A 314 43.40 41.78 18.95
CA VAL A 314 43.14 43.15 18.46
C VAL A 314 41.68 43.46 18.69
N ASN A 315 41.43 44.32 19.69
CA ASN A 315 40.25 45.15 19.83
C ASN A 315 40.55 46.52 19.18
N LEU A 316 39.54 47.15 18.57
CA LEU A 316 39.29 48.60 18.35
C LEU A 316 38.15 48.66 17.29
N SER A 317 37.07 49.44 17.30
CA SER A 317 36.48 50.56 18.07
C SER A 317 35.00 50.64 17.60
N GLN A 318 33.96 50.68 18.43
CA GLN A 318 33.29 51.83 19.09
C GLN A 318 32.75 52.93 18.16
N GLU A 319 31.41 53.08 18.09
CA GLU A 319 30.58 54.30 18.33
C GLU A 319 29.09 54.04 17.95
N ASN A 320 28.16 54.01 18.93
CA ASN A 320 27.16 55.05 19.32
C ASN A 320 25.93 55.13 18.37
N ALA A 321 24.65 55.14 18.78
CA ALA A 321 24.03 55.81 19.93
C ALA A 321 22.67 55.21 20.39
N LEU A 322 22.40 55.38 21.71
CA LEU A 322 21.17 55.63 22.50
C LEU A 322 19.77 55.33 21.89
N SER A 323 18.79 54.81 22.64
CA SER A 323 18.29 55.37 23.92
C SER A 323 17.51 54.37 24.81
N ASN A 324 17.48 54.71 26.10
CA ASN A 324 17.00 53.98 27.27
C ASN A 324 15.50 54.15 27.58
N GLY A 325 14.99 53.20 28.37
CA GLY A 325 13.98 53.41 29.43
C GLY A 325 13.11 52.17 29.66
N ILE A 326 12.81 51.66 30.86
CA ILE A 326 13.02 52.01 32.27
C ILE A 326 12.92 50.68 33.06
N SER A 327 13.70 50.55 34.14
CA SER A 327 13.76 49.41 35.06
C SER A 327 13.09 49.72 36.42
N SER A 328 12.43 48.73 37.03
CA SER A 328 12.36 48.44 38.48
C SER A 328 11.30 47.36 38.73
N GLY A 329 11.48 46.26 39.47
CA GLY A 329 12.59 45.75 40.28
C GLY A 329 12.24 44.36 40.85
N GLU A 330 13.25 43.73 41.46
CA GLU A 330 13.22 42.55 42.37
C GLU A 330 12.79 41.21 41.75
N GLY A 331 13.44 40.05 41.91
CA GLY A 331 14.46 39.59 42.84
C GLY A 331 14.19 38.11 43.17
N ALA A 332 14.89 37.21 42.46
CA ALA A 332 15.18 35.78 42.77
C ALA A 332 14.02 34.76 42.99
N THR A 333 13.90 33.75 42.11
CA THR A 333 14.58 32.43 42.25
C THR A 333 14.37 31.54 41.02
N SER A 334 15.50 31.14 40.43
CA SER A 334 15.84 29.87 39.76
C SER A 334 14.72 28.89 39.36
N GLU A 335 14.56 28.64 38.06
CA GLU A 335 14.75 27.31 37.46
C GLU A 335 14.95 27.39 35.93
N GLY A 336 15.90 26.59 35.43
CA GLY A 336 16.63 26.85 34.19
C GLY A 336 15.84 26.68 32.88
N SER A 337 15.74 27.77 32.13
CA SER A 337 15.39 27.76 30.71
C SER A 337 16.57 27.24 29.87
N ARG A 338 16.55 25.96 29.53
CA ARG A 338 17.37 25.44 28.42
C ARG A 338 16.78 26.00 27.12
N SER A 339 17.49 26.98 26.57
CA SER A 339 17.43 27.43 25.19
C SER A 339 17.17 26.25 24.24
N VAL A 340 15.93 26.17 23.76
CA VAL A 340 15.57 25.39 22.57
C VAL A 340 16.24 26.10 21.41
N LYS A 341 17.40 25.60 20.97
CA LYS A 341 17.93 25.91 19.65
C LYS A 341 16.94 25.38 18.62
N SER A 342 16.10 26.31 18.19
CA SER A 342 15.17 26.24 17.08
C SER A 342 15.69 25.38 15.93
N GLN A 343 14.87 24.41 15.52
CA GLN A 343 14.89 23.73 14.23
C GLN A 343 14.67 24.75 13.09
N SER A 344 15.65 25.60 12.79
CA SER A 344 15.55 26.55 11.66
C SER A 344 16.33 26.14 10.41
N SER A 345 17.11 25.04 10.45
CA SER A 345 17.97 24.65 9.32
C SER A 345 17.25 23.99 8.13
N CYS A 346 15.99 23.57 8.29
CA CYS A 346 15.21 22.98 7.19
C CYS A 346 14.31 24.00 6.46
N ALA A 347 13.81 25.04 7.13
CA ALA A 347 12.94 26.03 6.49
C ALA A 347 13.70 26.91 5.49
N GLY A 348 14.97 27.23 5.76
CA GLY A 348 15.82 28.02 4.86
C GLY A 348 16.24 27.28 3.57
N LYS A 349 16.25 25.93 3.57
CA LYS A 349 16.59 25.15 2.36
C LYS A 349 15.41 25.04 1.39
N VAL A 350 14.17 24.93 1.89
CA VAL A 350 12.95 24.85 1.04
C VAL A 350 12.71 26.16 0.28
N ALA A 351 13.09 27.30 0.84
CA ALA A 351 12.91 28.61 0.20
C ALA A 351 13.75 28.81 -1.08
N ASN A 352 14.80 28.01 -1.29
CA ASN A 352 15.72 28.18 -2.43
C ASN A 352 15.33 27.36 -3.67
N PHE A 353 14.48 26.34 -3.52
CA PHE A 353 14.08 25.44 -4.61
C PHE A 353 12.65 25.72 -5.04
N SER A 354 12.45 25.88 -6.34
CA SER A 354 11.15 25.98 -7.00
C SER A 354 11.01 24.84 -8.00
N VAL A 355 9.77 24.49 -8.39
CA VAL A 355 9.53 23.46 -9.41
C VAL A 355 10.33 23.76 -10.69
N PRO A 356 10.34 25.00 -11.25
CA PRO A 356 11.11 25.30 -12.44
C PRO A 356 12.62 25.06 -12.28
N LYS A 357 13.19 25.36 -11.10
CA LYS A 357 14.61 25.11 -10.84
C LYS A 357 14.95 23.62 -10.76
N ILE A 358 14.04 22.81 -10.20
CA ILE A 358 14.19 21.34 -10.17
C ILE A 358 14.07 20.78 -11.58
N LEU A 359 13.11 21.25 -12.38
CA LEU A 359 12.92 20.79 -13.76
C LEU A 359 14.08 21.18 -14.69
N ALA A 360 14.81 22.25 -14.38
CA ALA A 360 15.97 22.70 -15.16
C ALA A 360 17.26 21.91 -14.86
N ASP A 361 17.30 21.17 -13.76
CA ASP A 361 18.48 20.46 -13.28
C ASP A 361 18.33 18.95 -13.51
N PRO A 362 19.10 18.32 -14.40
CA PRO A 362 18.89 16.93 -14.79
C PRO A 362 18.89 15.95 -13.60
N ILE A 363 19.80 16.15 -12.64
CA ILE A 363 19.94 15.25 -11.48
C ILE A 363 18.74 15.41 -10.54
N LEU A 364 18.30 16.65 -10.31
CA LEU A 364 17.14 16.92 -9.45
C LEU A 364 15.83 16.55 -10.15
N TYR A 365 15.75 16.70 -11.47
CA TYR A 365 14.63 16.27 -12.29
C TYR A 365 14.43 14.76 -12.18
N ASP A 366 15.48 13.96 -12.40
CA ASP A 366 15.41 12.50 -12.28
C ASP A 366 14.99 12.08 -10.86
N ALA A 367 15.59 12.70 -9.85
CA ALA A 367 15.23 12.47 -8.45
C ALA A 367 13.76 12.84 -8.16
N PHE A 368 13.26 13.93 -8.76
CA PHE A 368 11.89 14.38 -8.59
C PHE A 368 10.90 13.48 -9.32
N CYS A 369 11.24 12.98 -10.51
CA CYS A 369 10.51 11.94 -11.21
C CYS A 369 10.41 10.67 -10.35
N VAL A 370 11.52 10.19 -9.77
CA VAL A 370 11.50 9.04 -8.85
C VAL A 370 10.61 9.32 -7.63
N TYR A 371 10.64 10.54 -7.09
CA TYR A 371 9.78 10.92 -5.97
C TYR A 371 8.29 10.94 -6.33
N LEU A 372 7.91 11.63 -7.40
CA LEU A 372 6.52 11.74 -7.86
C LEU A 372 5.96 10.39 -8.32
N ALA A 373 6.82 9.53 -8.88
CA ALA A 373 6.53 8.14 -9.21
C ALA A 373 6.12 7.36 -7.96
N ARG A 374 6.86 7.50 -6.85
CA ARG A 374 6.50 6.88 -5.56
C ARG A 374 5.20 7.44 -4.98
N GLU A 375 4.89 8.70 -5.25
CA GLU A 375 3.66 9.37 -4.78
C GLU A 375 2.47 9.22 -5.74
N PHE A 376 2.63 8.52 -6.88
CA PHE A 376 1.60 8.37 -7.94
C PHE A 376 1.04 9.72 -8.42
N SER A 377 1.94 10.65 -8.68
CA SER A 377 1.62 12.03 -9.08
C SER A 377 2.36 12.47 -10.34
N MET A 378 2.82 11.50 -11.12
CA MET A 378 3.61 11.72 -12.34
C MET A 378 2.81 12.40 -13.45
N GLU A 379 1.49 12.22 -13.47
CA GLU A 379 0.58 12.84 -14.44
C GLU A 379 0.71 14.37 -14.47
N SER A 380 0.98 14.96 -13.30
CA SER A 380 1.19 16.41 -13.16
C SER A 380 2.45 16.88 -13.90
N LEU A 381 3.53 16.10 -13.85
CA LEU A 381 4.79 16.44 -14.51
C LEU A 381 4.73 16.11 -16.01
N LEU A 382 4.12 14.98 -16.37
CA LEU A 382 3.80 14.61 -17.77
C LEU A 382 3.01 15.71 -18.48
N PHE A 383 2.00 16.28 -17.81
CA PHE A 383 1.21 17.37 -18.38
C PHE A 383 2.04 18.64 -18.62
N ILE A 384 2.87 19.04 -17.65
CA ILE A 384 3.75 20.22 -17.81
C ILE A 384 4.72 20.03 -18.98
N GLU A 385 5.31 18.84 -19.14
CA GLU A 385 6.18 18.53 -20.29
C GLU A 385 5.40 18.49 -21.61
N ALA A 386 4.19 17.91 -21.62
CA ALA A 386 3.33 17.89 -22.80
C ALA A 386 2.98 19.30 -23.28
N VAL A 387 2.69 20.22 -22.36
CA VAL A 387 2.44 21.65 -22.66
C VAL A 387 3.71 22.33 -23.20
N ARG A 388 4.88 22.06 -22.61
CA ARG A 388 6.15 22.59 -23.11
C ARG A 388 6.42 22.12 -24.54
N TRP A 389 6.13 20.85 -24.83
CA TRP A 389 6.30 20.26 -26.14
C TRP A 389 5.30 20.81 -27.17
N TYR A 390 4.03 20.98 -26.79
CA TYR A 390 3.01 21.66 -27.58
C TYR A 390 3.48 23.03 -28.07
N LYS A 391 3.98 23.87 -27.15
CA LYS A 391 4.51 25.20 -27.49
C LYS A 391 5.66 25.10 -28.50
N LYS A 392 6.59 24.17 -28.28
CA LYS A 392 7.75 23.97 -29.16
C LYS A 392 7.32 23.56 -30.58
N GLN A 393 6.36 22.63 -30.69
CA GLN A 393 5.88 22.14 -31.97
C GLN A 393 5.09 23.18 -32.77
N ILE A 394 4.22 23.95 -32.10
CA ILE A 394 3.44 25.01 -32.77
C ILE A 394 4.34 26.16 -33.19
N THR A 395 5.37 26.49 -32.40
CA THR A 395 6.36 27.50 -32.80
C THR A 395 7.11 27.06 -34.06
N ALA A 396 7.42 25.77 -34.20
CA ALA A 396 8.12 25.22 -35.36
C ALA A 396 7.21 25.06 -36.59
N SER A 397 5.95 24.69 -36.40
CA SER A 397 4.97 24.48 -37.48
C SER A 397 3.56 24.91 -37.03
N PRO A 398 3.20 26.20 -37.21
CA PRO A 398 1.92 26.75 -36.78
C PRO A 398 0.82 26.49 -37.81
N THR A 399 0.58 25.22 -38.14
CA THR A 399 -0.54 24.83 -39.01
C THR A 399 -1.76 24.45 -38.18
N ARG A 400 -2.96 24.75 -38.71
CA ARG A 400 -4.24 24.43 -38.07
C ARG A 400 -4.36 22.94 -37.73
N ASP A 401 -3.97 22.07 -38.65
CA ASP A 401 -4.03 20.62 -38.47
C ASP A 401 -3.11 20.14 -37.34
N ASN A 402 -1.92 20.75 -37.22
CA ASN A 402 -0.99 20.43 -36.13
C ASN A 402 -1.54 20.90 -34.78
N ILE A 403 -2.13 22.10 -34.74
CA ILE A 403 -2.78 22.63 -33.52
C ILE A 403 -3.93 21.72 -33.07
N ILE A 404 -4.79 21.27 -34.00
CA ILE A 404 -5.88 20.33 -33.72
C ILE A 404 -5.31 19.03 -33.17
N ALA A 405 -4.41 18.37 -33.92
CA ALA A 405 -3.90 17.06 -33.55
C ALA A 405 -3.20 17.06 -32.18
N LEU A 406 -2.41 18.10 -31.88
CA LEU A 406 -1.73 18.23 -30.60
C LEU A 406 -2.68 18.56 -29.45
N SER A 407 -3.67 19.41 -29.71
CA SER A 407 -4.63 19.78 -28.68
C SER A 407 -5.57 18.64 -28.33
N GLU A 408 -6.04 17.88 -29.32
CA GLU A 408 -6.80 16.65 -29.10
C GLU A 408 -5.98 15.62 -28.31
N LYS A 409 -4.68 15.47 -28.62
CA LYS A 409 -3.79 14.56 -27.88
C LYS A 409 -3.71 14.94 -26.40
N ILE A 410 -3.44 16.22 -26.09
CA ILE A 410 -3.34 16.69 -24.70
C ILE A 410 -4.69 16.56 -24.00
N HIS A 411 -5.78 16.96 -24.66
CA HIS A 411 -7.11 16.92 -24.08
C HIS A 411 -7.52 15.48 -23.73
N ASN A 412 -7.40 14.55 -24.67
CA ASN A 412 -7.78 13.15 -24.46
C ASN A 412 -6.94 12.44 -23.40
N GLU A 413 -5.68 12.85 -23.22
CA GLU A 413 -4.77 12.17 -22.32
C GLU A 413 -4.76 12.73 -20.89
N PHE A 414 -4.94 14.03 -20.72
CA PHE A 414 -4.76 14.72 -19.45
C PHE A 414 -6.00 15.46 -18.94
N ILE A 415 -6.93 15.86 -19.82
CA ILE A 415 -8.05 16.75 -19.46
C ILE A 415 -9.39 15.99 -19.42
N ALA A 416 -9.61 15.10 -20.38
CA ALA A 416 -10.87 14.37 -20.52
C ALA A 416 -11.16 13.53 -19.26
N PRO A 417 -12.44 13.42 -18.85
CA PRO A 417 -12.81 12.66 -17.66
C PRO A 417 -12.46 11.18 -17.83
N ASN A 418 -11.83 10.59 -16.81
CA ASN A 418 -11.30 9.22 -16.81
C ASN A 418 -10.12 9.00 -17.77
N SER A 419 -9.47 10.07 -18.23
CA SER A 419 -8.24 9.94 -19.00
C SER A 419 -7.12 9.28 -18.18
N VAL A 420 -6.16 8.69 -18.89
CA VAL A 420 -5.14 7.82 -18.28
C VAL A 420 -4.26 8.62 -17.32
N ASN A 421 -3.89 9.82 -17.73
CA ASN A 421 -3.08 10.77 -16.98
C ASN A 421 -3.92 12.00 -16.60
N GLU A 422 -5.20 11.80 -16.29
CA GLU A 422 -6.10 12.89 -15.87
C GLU A 422 -5.46 13.73 -14.77
N VAL A 423 -5.19 15.00 -15.07
CA VAL A 423 -4.64 15.94 -14.10
C VAL A 423 -5.75 16.54 -13.27
N ASN A 424 -5.45 16.79 -11.99
CA ASN A 424 -6.43 17.35 -11.07
C ASN A 424 -6.64 18.86 -11.33
N LEU A 425 -7.56 19.17 -12.23
CA LEU A 425 -7.99 20.54 -12.55
C LEU A 425 -9.43 20.80 -12.07
N PRO A 426 -9.72 21.99 -11.52
CA PRO A 426 -11.09 22.40 -11.22
C PRO A 426 -11.96 22.41 -12.49
N LYS A 427 -13.22 21.96 -12.38
CA LYS A 427 -14.17 21.93 -13.52
C LYS A 427 -14.30 23.28 -14.24
N LYS A 428 -14.22 24.38 -13.49
CA LYS A 428 -14.24 25.75 -14.05
C LYS A 428 -13.07 26.01 -15.01
N ASP A 429 -11.89 25.46 -14.71
CA ASP A 429 -10.68 25.69 -15.48
C ASP A 429 -10.70 24.80 -16.74
N VAL A 430 -11.24 23.58 -16.64
CA VAL A 430 -11.51 22.69 -17.78
C VAL A 430 -12.53 23.32 -18.74
N MET A 431 -13.69 23.77 -18.24
CA MET A 431 -14.72 24.40 -19.08
C MET A 431 -14.22 25.65 -19.80
N ARG A 432 -13.32 26.40 -19.18
CA ARG A 432 -12.72 27.57 -19.82
C ARG A 432 -11.69 27.17 -20.87
N LEU A 433 -10.82 26.20 -20.55
CA LEU A 433 -9.87 25.64 -21.51
C LEU A 433 -10.59 25.16 -22.77
N ASP A 434 -11.70 24.44 -22.62
CA ASP A 434 -12.49 23.94 -23.76
C ASP A 434 -13.04 25.08 -24.64
N ARG A 435 -13.50 26.18 -24.03
CA ARG A 435 -13.95 27.38 -24.76
C ARG A 435 -12.81 28.08 -25.50
N GLU A 436 -11.68 28.26 -24.84
CA GLU A 436 -10.49 28.89 -25.43
C GLU A 436 -9.98 28.05 -26.60
N LEU A 437 -9.93 26.73 -26.43
CA LEU A 437 -9.52 25.80 -27.48
C LEU A 437 -10.49 25.84 -28.66
N GLN A 438 -11.80 25.86 -28.40
CA GLN A 438 -12.81 25.97 -29.45
C GLN A 438 -12.69 27.29 -30.22
N SER A 439 -12.45 28.42 -29.55
CA SER A 439 -12.23 29.71 -30.22
C SER A 439 -10.96 29.73 -31.10
N ILE A 440 -9.91 29.03 -30.68
CA ILE A 440 -8.67 28.87 -31.47
C ILE A 440 -8.93 28.02 -32.71
N LEU A 441 -9.72 26.96 -32.57
CA LEU A 441 -10.10 26.08 -33.67
C LEU A 441 -11.08 26.74 -34.64
N GLU A 442 -11.90 27.69 -34.21
CA GLU A 442 -12.79 28.44 -35.09
C GLU A 442 -12.06 29.54 -35.90
N GLY A 443 -10.76 29.76 -35.62
CA GLY A 443 -9.88 30.60 -36.43
C GLY A 443 -9.79 32.06 -36.00
N GLU A 444 -10.32 32.41 -34.82
CA GLU A 444 -10.37 33.79 -34.32
C GLU A 444 -9.10 34.22 -33.56
N SER A 445 -8.10 33.33 -33.44
CA SER A 445 -7.00 33.50 -32.47
C SER A 445 -5.64 33.80 -33.11
N SER A 446 -4.89 34.70 -32.49
CA SER A 446 -3.47 34.93 -32.78
C SER A 446 -2.58 33.74 -32.38
N LEU A 447 -1.39 33.62 -32.98
CA LEU A 447 -0.37 32.62 -32.59
C LEU A 447 -0.01 32.72 -31.09
N ALA A 448 0.02 33.93 -30.53
CA ALA A 448 0.30 34.16 -29.12
C ALA A 448 -0.78 33.55 -28.21
N SER A 449 -2.06 33.71 -28.57
CA SER A 449 -3.17 33.09 -27.84
C SER A 449 -3.15 31.56 -27.96
N THR A 450 -2.78 31.02 -29.13
CA THR A 450 -2.64 29.56 -29.31
C THR A 450 -1.55 28.99 -28.41
N LEU A 451 -0.37 29.64 -28.35
CA LEU A 451 0.71 29.18 -27.48
C LEU A 451 0.37 29.26 -26.00
N ALA A 452 -0.48 30.20 -25.58
CA ALA A 452 -0.82 30.45 -24.18
C ALA A 452 -2.01 29.62 -23.67
N VAL A 453 -2.69 28.86 -24.52
CA VAL A 453 -3.98 28.20 -24.19
C VAL A 453 -3.90 27.29 -22.95
N TYR A 454 -2.76 26.61 -22.74
CA TYR A 454 -2.58 25.72 -21.59
C TYR A 454 -1.89 26.36 -20.38
N ASP A 455 -1.49 27.64 -20.45
CA ASP A 455 -0.57 28.24 -19.47
C ASP A 455 -1.16 28.31 -18.08
N GLN A 456 -2.44 28.64 -17.99
CA GLN A 456 -3.10 28.70 -16.69
C GLN A 456 -3.34 27.30 -16.10
N ALA A 457 -3.63 26.30 -16.93
CA ALA A 457 -3.74 24.92 -16.48
C ALA A 457 -2.38 24.42 -15.98
N ALA A 458 -1.30 24.68 -16.73
CA ALA A 458 0.06 24.33 -16.33
C ALA A 458 0.47 25.03 -15.02
N ALA A 459 0.16 26.33 -14.87
CA ALA A 459 0.43 27.08 -13.66
C ALA A 459 -0.34 26.54 -12.44
N HIS A 460 -1.59 26.10 -12.63
CA HIS A 460 -2.37 25.45 -11.57
C HIS A 460 -1.71 24.14 -11.12
N ILE A 461 -1.31 23.29 -12.07
CA ILE A 461 -0.64 22.02 -11.78
C ILE A 461 0.72 22.25 -11.11
N GLU A 462 1.49 23.27 -11.54
CA GLU A 462 2.74 23.66 -10.92
C GLU A 462 2.54 24.13 -9.47
N GLN A 463 1.49 24.92 -9.22
CA GLN A 463 1.11 25.33 -7.87
C GLN A 463 0.74 24.11 -7.00
N MET A 464 0.02 23.14 -7.56
CA MET A 464 -0.32 21.89 -6.90
C MET A 464 0.92 21.06 -6.55
N LEU A 465 1.88 20.93 -7.47
CA LEU A 465 3.17 20.29 -7.22
C LEU A 465 3.94 21.01 -6.11
N THR A 466 3.95 22.34 -6.14
CA THR A 466 4.62 23.18 -5.15
C THR A 466 4.02 23.00 -3.74
N LEU A 467 2.70 23.04 -3.63
CA LEU A 467 2.00 22.95 -2.34
C LEU A 467 2.05 21.54 -1.75
N ASN A 468 1.86 20.51 -2.58
CA ASN A 468 1.64 19.14 -2.10
C ASN A 468 2.88 18.25 -2.11
N HIS A 469 3.82 18.48 -3.02
CA HIS A 469 4.93 17.58 -3.31
C HIS A 469 6.29 18.20 -3.04
N LEU A 470 6.53 19.45 -3.42
CA LEU A 470 7.85 20.09 -3.34
C LEU A 470 8.42 20.09 -1.92
N ARG A 471 7.63 20.49 -0.92
CA ARG A 471 8.07 20.50 0.49
C ARG A 471 8.47 19.10 0.98
N LYS A 472 7.73 18.08 0.56
CA LYS A 472 7.98 16.68 0.94
C LYS A 472 9.20 16.13 0.21
N PHE A 473 9.34 16.46 -1.07
CA PHE A 473 10.49 16.08 -1.88
C PHE A 473 11.80 16.62 -1.30
N VAL A 474 11.87 17.92 -1.00
CA VAL A 474 13.08 18.55 -0.42
C VAL A 474 13.44 17.95 0.95
N ALA A 475 12.45 17.44 1.69
CA ALA A 475 12.65 16.75 2.96
C ALA A 475 12.95 15.24 2.80
N SER A 476 12.83 14.69 1.60
CA SER A 476 12.99 13.26 1.33
C SER A 476 14.46 12.84 1.28
N SER A 477 14.72 11.56 1.54
CA SER A 477 16.06 10.99 1.34
C SER A 477 16.50 11.03 -0.12
N ILE A 478 15.56 10.94 -1.07
CA ILE A 478 15.82 10.96 -2.51
C ILE A 478 16.47 12.29 -2.91
N PHE A 479 15.93 13.41 -2.43
CA PHE A 479 16.51 14.72 -2.67
C PHE A 479 17.88 14.87 -2.02
N ARG A 480 18.06 14.35 -0.80
CA ARG A 480 19.35 14.38 -0.11
C ARG A 480 20.42 13.59 -0.88
N GLU A 481 20.10 12.38 -1.31
CA GLU A 481 21.00 11.54 -2.12
C GLU A 481 21.37 12.22 -3.44
N ALA A 482 20.39 12.83 -4.12
CA ALA A 482 20.62 13.58 -5.36
C ALA A 482 21.47 14.84 -5.17
N THR A 483 21.35 15.51 -4.02
CA THR A 483 22.15 16.71 -3.70
C THR A 483 23.53 16.39 -3.14
N GLU A 484 23.74 15.20 -2.56
CA GLU A 484 25.04 14.69 -2.12
C GLU A 484 25.86 14.07 -3.28
N ALA A 485 25.21 13.67 -4.37
CA ALA A 485 25.85 13.18 -5.59
C ALA A 485 26.37 14.29 -6.52
N LYS A 486 26.04 15.55 -6.23
CA LYS A 486 26.64 16.74 -6.84
C LYS A 486 27.88 17.16 -6.07
#